data_AF-A0A431TWA1-F1
#
_entry.id   AF-A0A431TWA1-F1
#
_cell.length_a   1.000
_cell.length_b   1.000
_cell.length_c   1.000
_cell.angle_alpha   90.00
_cell.angle_beta   90.00
_cell.angle_gamma   90.00
#
_symmetry.space_group_name_H-M   'P 1'
#
loop_
_entity.id
_entity.type
_entity.pdbx_description
1 polymer ?
#
loop_
_entity_poly.entity_id
_entity_poly.type
_entity_poly.pdbx_seq_one_letter_code
_entity_poly.pdbx_strand_id
1 'polypeptide(L)'
;MPRASAPTPSRTLPIIVVAQFCCTSLWFAGNAIAPDLAARLQQPAAFVAHLTSAVQLGFISGTLTFALLAVADRFSPSRVFGFCALAATFCNLGLLLPATGALLAGRFLTGFFLAGIYPVGMKIAADHAPAGLGKWLGFLVGALVLGTAFPHLLQSGALRLSWQLLPGATSVLAALGGLALWRLVPDGPYRRAGQRLQLTAFLSGFRLPAFRAAAFGYFGHMWELYTFWAFVPLMLTGYNQAHPGAALPVAAWSFGLIGVGSLACVGSGLLCRVVAPPPAGPHGAGPVGAVLPGLAVGAARRPATAAAGVSAVLGPGRGGRFTHVFQPGRPARPRRHPRHGPDHRQLPGLCYYRGQHSAHPLAGRASIRPQCLPAPRPWARPGLAGAARRPTTPRPAGVAPAGRRPRRRATFARRPFSLPSRLPPHPDFMDQTLRRGDGSIFLTLHYHPADNWVHAHWTGRQTLSTVMSGGLTHLDMIRQRPCAKLLNDHRDLVGTFLEANDWIQQVWTPLIIAAGLRSIGQVVSPDVFGQFSIEDLQRRISNQLDLYLFEDMHAAQTWLRAQ
;
A
#
# COMPACT_ATOMS: atom_id res chain seq x y z
N MET A 1 32.14 5.40 5.93
CA MET A 1 30.83 4.93 5.43
C MET A 1 30.57 5.56 4.08
N PRO A 2 30.14 4.82 3.03
CA PRO A 2 29.79 5.44 1.77
C PRO A 2 28.52 6.28 1.96
N ARG A 3 28.54 7.53 1.45
CA ARG A 3 27.39 8.44 1.44
C ARG A 3 26.18 7.73 0.83
N ALA A 4 25.05 7.71 1.54
CA ALA A 4 23.77 7.35 0.95
C ALA A 4 23.52 8.32 -0.21
N SER A 5 23.51 7.80 -1.43
CA SER A 5 23.15 8.56 -2.63
C SER A 5 21.73 9.08 -2.48
N ALA A 6 21.54 10.39 -2.67
CA ALA A 6 20.24 11.04 -2.75
C ALA A 6 19.28 10.27 -3.68
N PRO A 7 17.97 10.24 -3.40
CA PRO A 7 17.04 9.40 -4.14
C PRO A 7 17.02 9.88 -5.58
N THR A 8 17.21 9.00 -6.57
CA THR A 8 16.93 9.30 -7.98
C THR A 8 15.48 8.90 -8.26
N PRO A 9 14.48 9.79 -8.10
CA PRO A 9 13.08 9.41 -8.11
C PRO A 9 12.43 9.68 -9.48
N SER A 10 13.15 10.20 -10.48
CA SER A 10 12.50 10.75 -11.69
C SER A 10 12.30 9.74 -12.83
N ARG A 11 13.12 8.68 -12.93
CA ARG A 11 13.04 7.73 -14.05
C ARG A 11 12.26 6.46 -13.75
N THR A 12 12.18 6.04 -12.48
CA THR A 12 11.58 4.75 -12.12
C THR A 12 10.07 4.70 -12.33
N LEU A 13 9.33 5.72 -11.87
CA LEU A 13 7.87 5.77 -12.02
C LEU A 13 7.44 5.67 -13.50
N PRO A 14 7.96 6.52 -14.42
CA PRO A 14 7.62 6.39 -15.85
C PRO A 14 7.88 5.00 -16.42
N ILE A 15 9.01 4.36 -16.08
CA ILE A 15 9.35 3.03 -16.58
C ILE A 15 8.34 1.98 -16.10
N ILE A 16 7.99 1.99 -14.80
CA ILE A 16 7.02 1.05 -14.25
C ILE A 16 5.64 1.29 -14.87
N VAL A 17 5.22 2.55 -15.02
CA VAL A 17 3.91 2.91 -15.63
C VAL A 17 3.84 2.44 -17.09
N VAL A 18 4.87 2.71 -17.88
CA VAL A 18 4.93 2.26 -19.28
C VAL A 18 4.97 0.73 -19.36
N ALA A 19 5.78 0.07 -18.54
CA ALA A 19 5.82 -1.39 -18.49
C ALA A 19 4.46 -1.99 -18.07
N GLN A 20 3.79 -1.39 -17.09
CA GLN A 20 2.46 -1.81 -16.64
C GLN A 20 1.44 -1.70 -17.77
N PHE A 21 1.39 -0.56 -18.47
CA PHE A 21 0.55 -0.37 -19.65
C PHE A 21 0.83 -1.45 -20.71
N CYS A 22 2.11 -1.62 -21.06
CA CYS A 22 2.53 -2.57 -22.08
C CYS A 22 2.10 -4.00 -21.76
N CYS A 23 2.35 -4.47 -20.53
CA CYS A 23 2.05 -5.83 -20.12
C CYS A 23 0.56 -6.07 -19.87
N THR A 24 -0.19 -5.07 -19.44
CA THR A 24 -1.65 -5.20 -19.22
C THR A 24 -2.46 -5.20 -20.52
N SER A 25 -1.84 -4.83 -21.65
CA SER A 25 -2.43 -5.04 -22.99
C SER A 25 -2.80 -6.49 -23.30
N LEU A 26 -2.21 -7.46 -22.60
CA LEU A 26 -2.54 -8.88 -22.75
C LEU A 26 -3.92 -9.25 -22.17
N TRP A 27 -4.43 -8.49 -21.21
CA TRP A 27 -5.56 -8.88 -20.35
C TRP A 27 -6.85 -9.09 -21.15
N PHE A 28 -7.19 -8.14 -22.02
CA PHE A 28 -8.41 -8.16 -22.85
C PHE A 28 -8.10 -8.40 -24.34
N ALA A 29 -6.89 -8.86 -24.68
CA ALA A 29 -6.51 -9.15 -26.06
C ALA A 29 -7.47 -10.16 -26.72
N GLY A 30 -7.87 -11.20 -25.98
CA GLY A 30 -8.84 -12.19 -26.48
C GLY A 30 -10.25 -11.62 -26.64
N ASN A 31 -10.67 -10.72 -25.76
CA ASN A 31 -11.98 -10.08 -25.80
C ASN A 31 -12.13 -9.16 -27.01
N ALA A 32 -11.06 -8.44 -27.38
CA ALA A 32 -11.08 -7.53 -28.52
C ALA A 32 -11.32 -8.26 -29.87
N ILE A 33 -10.81 -9.49 -30.01
CA ILE A 33 -10.96 -10.32 -31.21
C ILE A 33 -11.95 -11.47 -31.02
N ALA A 34 -12.78 -11.41 -29.98
CA ALA A 34 -13.64 -12.54 -29.63
C ALA A 34 -14.65 -12.93 -30.75
N PRO A 35 -15.24 -11.99 -31.50
CA PRO A 35 -16.09 -12.34 -32.66
C PRO A 35 -15.31 -13.10 -33.74
N ASP A 36 -14.08 -12.69 -34.05
CA ASP A 36 -13.22 -13.34 -35.05
C ASP A 36 -12.83 -14.76 -34.61
N LEU A 37 -12.48 -14.93 -33.34
CA LEU A 37 -12.17 -16.24 -32.76
C LEU A 37 -13.39 -17.16 -32.76
N ALA A 38 -14.57 -16.64 -32.41
CA ALA A 38 -15.80 -17.40 -32.42
C ALA A 38 -16.16 -17.88 -33.83
N ALA A 39 -16.01 -17.01 -34.84
CA ALA A 39 -16.23 -17.37 -36.24
C ALA A 39 -15.23 -18.45 -36.71
N ARG A 40 -13.93 -18.27 -36.42
CA ARG A 40 -12.89 -19.24 -36.82
C ARG A 40 -13.08 -20.62 -36.17
N LEU A 41 -13.46 -20.66 -34.90
CA LEU A 41 -13.59 -21.89 -34.11
C LEU A 41 -15.01 -22.45 -34.10
N GLN A 42 -15.92 -21.86 -34.89
CA GLN A 42 -17.35 -22.20 -34.96
C GLN A 42 -18.00 -22.27 -33.56
N GLN A 43 -17.65 -21.32 -32.69
CA GLN A 43 -18.17 -21.23 -31.32
C GLN A 43 -19.38 -20.27 -31.23
N PRO A 44 -20.30 -20.51 -30.27
CA PRO A 44 -21.45 -19.63 -30.07
C PRO A 44 -21.04 -18.27 -29.49
N ALA A 45 -21.96 -17.30 -29.52
CA ALA A 45 -21.73 -15.95 -28.99
C ALA A 45 -21.32 -15.92 -27.50
N ALA A 46 -21.72 -16.93 -26.72
CA ALA A 46 -21.32 -17.09 -25.32
C ALA A 46 -19.80 -17.31 -25.13
N PHE A 47 -19.05 -17.58 -26.19
CA PHE A 47 -17.61 -17.84 -26.14
C PHE A 47 -16.80 -16.68 -25.55
N VAL A 48 -17.26 -15.43 -25.70
CA VAL A 48 -16.65 -14.24 -25.06
C VAL A 48 -16.59 -14.40 -23.53
N ALA A 49 -17.63 -14.98 -22.93
CA ALA A 49 -17.68 -15.23 -21.49
C ALA A 49 -16.65 -16.30 -21.07
N HIS A 50 -16.42 -17.33 -21.89
CA HIS A 50 -15.39 -18.34 -21.62
C HIS A 50 -13.98 -17.75 -21.70
N LEU A 51 -13.70 -16.91 -22.70
CA LEU A 51 -12.41 -16.22 -22.83
C LEU A 51 -12.12 -15.35 -21.60
N THR A 52 -13.13 -14.57 -21.18
CA THR A 52 -13.04 -13.67 -20.02
C THR A 52 -12.86 -14.48 -18.73
N SER A 53 -13.68 -15.50 -18.50
CA SER A 53 -13.60 -16.33 -17.29
C SER A 53 -12.27 -17.06 -17.18
N ALA A 54 -11.71 -17.57 -18.30
CA ALA A 54 -10.44 -18.27 -18.28
C ALA A 54 -9.28 -17.38 -17.81
N VAL A 55 -9.15 -16.15 -18.35
CA VAL A 55 -8.08 -15.23 -17.93
C VAL A 55 -8.27 -14.77 -16.48
N GLN A 56 -9.51 -14.52 -16.03
CA GLN A 56 -9.80 -14.11 -14.66
C GLN A 56 -9.51 -15.21 -13.65
N LEU A 57 -9.93 -16.45 -13.93
CA LEU A 57 -9.63 -17.60 -13.08
C LEU A 57 -8.12 -17.84 -12.99
N GLY A 58 -7.41 -17.69 -14.11
CA GLY A 58 -5.95 -17.69 -14.16
C GLY A 58 -5.35 -16.66 -13.22
N PHE A 59 -5.79 -15.40 -13.33
CA PHE A 59 -5.30 -14.30 -12.49
C PHE A 59 -5.57 -14.53 -10.99
N ILE A 60 -6.76 -15.01 -10.63
CA ILE A 60 -7.11 -15.38 -9.25
C ILE A 60 -6.20 -16.50 -8.74
N SER A 61 -6.00 -17.55 -9.54
CA SER A 61 -5.12 -18.67 -9.18
C SER A 61 -3.67 -18.22 -9.02
N GLY A 62 -3.19 -17.35 -9.92
CA GLY A 62 -1.84 -16.78 -9.88
C GLY A 62 -1.64 -15.88 -8.67
N THR A 63 -2.58 -14.98 -8.38
CA THR A 63 -2.49 -14.07 -7.23
C THR A 63 -2.48 -14.82 -5.91
N LEU A 64 -3.34 -15.84 -5.77
CA LEU A 64 -3.34 -16.72 -4.60
C LEU A 64 -1.99 -17.46 -4.47
N THR A 65 -1.49 -18.05 -5.55
CA THR A 65 -0.20 -18.77 -5.54
C THR A 65 0.96 -17.85 -5.18
N PHE A 66 1.01 -16.65 -5.77
CA PHE A 66 2.08 -15.68 -5.53
C PHE A 66 2.03 -15.13 -4.11
N ALA A 67 0.84 -14.90 -3.57
CA ALA A 67 0.63 -14.46 -2.19
C ALA A 67 1.03 -15.56 -1.18
N LEU A 68 0.53 -16.80 -1.36
CA LEU A 68 0.82 -17.93 -0.46
C LEU A 68 2.32 -18.26 -0.43
N LEU A 69 2.98 -18.24 -1.58
CA LEU A 69 4.41 -18.50 -1.68
C LEU A 69 5.27 -17.26 -1.40
N ALA A 70 4.64 -16.10 -1.15
CA ALA A 70 5.29 -14.81 -0.99
C ALA A 70 6.35 -14.54 -2.08
N VAL A 71 6.01 -14.85 -3.34
CA VAL A 71 6.97 -14.88 -4.47
C VAL A 71 7.68 -13.53 -4.61
N ALA A 72 6.92 -12.44 -4.56
CA ALA A 72 7.46 -11.09 -4.69
C ALA A 72 8.24 -10.64 -3.44
N ASP A 73 8.12 -11.32 -2.30
CA ASP A 73 8.93 -11.05 -1.11
C ASP A 73 10.25 -11.83 -1.15
N ARG A 74 10.20 -13.06 -1.65
CA ARG A 74 11.34 -13.99 -1.74
C ARG A 74 12.30 -13.63 -2.86
N PHE A 75 11.77 -13.29 -4.02
CA PHE A 75 12.56 -12.97 -5.21
C PHE A 75 12.52 -11.47 -5.50
N SER A 76 13.47 -10.98 -6.29
CA SER A 76 13.46 -9.59 -6.78
C SER A 76 12.14 -9.33 -7.53
N PRO A 77 11.30 -8.37 -7.08
CA PRO A 77 10.04 -8.05 -7.73
C PRO A 77 10.21 -7.70 -9.21
N SER A 78 11.25 -6.95 -9.57
CA SER A 78 11.54 -6.58 -10.96
C SER A 78 11.84 -7.80 -11.85
N ARG A 79 12.55 -8.81 -11.32
CA ARG A 79 12.82 -10.06 -12.05
C ARG A 79 11.57 -10.92 -12.18
N VAL A 80 10.76 -11.00 -11.12
CA VAL A 80 9.47 -11.71 -11.14
C VAL A 80 8.58 -11.10 -12.21
N PHE A 81 8.45 -9.77 -12.23
CA PHE A 81 7.69 -9.06 -13.25
C PHE A 81 8.19 -9.38 -14.66
N GLY A 82 9.50 -9.27 -14.91
CA GLY A 82 10.09 -9.54 -16.21
C GLY A 82 9.86 -10.97 -16.69
N PHE A 83 10.07 -11.95 -15.82
CA PHE A 83 9.84 -13.37 -16.14
C PHE A 83 8.36 -13.63 -16.46
N CYS A 84 7.45 -13.13 -15.62
CA CYS A 84 6.02 -13.29 -15.83
C CYS A 84 5.54 -12.59 -17.09
N ALA A 85 6.10 -11.43 -17.44
CA ALA A 85 5.79 -10.75 -18.70
C ALA A 85 6.18 -11.60 -19.94
N LEU A 86 7.35 -12.23 -19.92
CA LEU A 86 7.80 -13.11 -21.01
C LEU A 86 6.97 -14.40 -21.08
N ALA A 87 6.67 -15.01 -19.94
CA ALA A 87 5.81 -16.19 -19.87
C ALA A 87 4.38 -15.88 -20.35
N ALA A 88 3.80 -14.76 -19.89
CA ALA A 88 2.49 -14.28 -20.34
C ALA A 88 2.48 -13.99 -21.85
N THR A 89 3.56 -13.41 -22.39
CA THR A 89 3.74 -13.17 -23.83
C THR A 89 3.61 -14.46 -24.63
N PHE A 90 4.29 -15.53 -24.20
CA PHE A 90 4.23 -16.83 -24.86
C PHE A 90 2.82 -17.46 -24.75
N CYS A 91 2.23 -17.46 -23.55
CA CYS A 91 0.87 -17.95 -23.35
C CYS A 91 -0.17 -17.14 -24.13
N ASN A 92 0.08 -15.84 -24.34
CA ASN A 92 -0.82 -14.96 -25.07
C ASN A 92 -0.93 -15.34 -26.56
N LEU A 93 0.15 -15.84 -27.16
CA LEU A 93 0.13 -16.38 -28.52
C LEU A 93 -0.79 -17.61 -28.68
N GLY A 94 -1.19 -18.23 -27.57
CA GLY A 94 -2.21 -19.28 -27.54
C GLY A 94 -3.55 -18.89 -28.16
N LEU A 95 -3.86 -17.60 -28.34
CA LEU A 95 -5.05 -17.14 -29.10
C LEU A 95 -5.06 -17.63 -30.55
N LEU A 96 -3.88 -17.92 -31.10
CA LEU A 96 -3.75 -18.30 -32.51
C LEU A 96 -3.96 -19.82 -32.72
N LEU A 97 -3.99 -20.59 -31.63
CA LEU A 97 -4.16 -22.04 -31.69
C LEU A 97 -5.55 -22.41 -32.22
N PRO A 98 -5.66 -23.47 -33.05
CA PRO A 98 -6.91 -23.88 -33.69
C PRO A 98 -7.85 -24.66 -32.74
N ALA A 99 -7.37 -25.08 -31.57
CA ALA A 99 -8.15 -25.88 -30.63
C ALA A 99 -8.65 -25.02 -29.47
N THR A 100 -9.97 -24.98 -29.27
CA THR A 100 -10.64 -24.18 -28.22
C THR A 100 -10.07 -24.46 -26.83
N GLY A 101 -9.84 -25.72 -26.48
CA GLY A 101 -9.28 -26.09 -25.18
C GLY A 101 -7.86 -25.54 -24.97
N ALA A 102 -6.99 -25.67 -25.97
CA ALA A 102 -5.62 -25.15 -25.90
C ALA A 102 -5.59 -23.61 -25.86
N LEU A 103 -6.49 -22.95 -26.59
CA LEU A 103 -6.66 -21.50 -26.54
C LEU A 103 -7.09 -21.04 -25.14
N LEU A 104 -8.10 -21.68 -24.55
CA LEU A 104 -8.58 -21.37 -23.21
C LEU A 104 -7.52 -21.65 -22.14
N ALA A 105 -6.74 -22.73 -22.28
CA ALA A 105 -5.58 -22.99 -21.43
C ALA A 105 -4.53 -21.88 -21.56
N GLY A 106 -4.26 -21.41 -22.77
CA GLY A 106 -3.41 -20.25 -23.02
C GLY A 106 -3.95 -18.96 -22.35
N ARG A 107 -5.27 -18.74 -22.35
CA ARG A 107 -5.91 -17.62 -21.61
C ARG A 107 -5.71 -17.74 -20.11
N PHE A 108 -5.98 -18.92 -19.57
CA PHE A 108 -5.77 -19.20 -18.15
C PHE A 108 -4.32 -18.93 -17.73
N LEU A 109 -3.35 -19.45 -18.48
CA LEU A 109 -1.93 -19.23 -18.18
C LEU A 109 -1.50 -17.77 -18.35
N THR A 110 -2.04 -17.06 -19.34
CA THR A 110 -1.83 -15.61 -19.49
C THR A 110 -2.31 -14.86 -18.23
N GLY A 111 -3.51 -15.20 -17.75
CA GLY A 111 -4.06 -14.69 -16.50
C GLY A 111 -3.18 -15.01 -15.28
N PHE A 112 -2.73 -16.26 -15.17
CA PHE A 112 -1.84 -16.70 -14.09
C PHE A 112 -0.57 -15.85 -14.01
N PHE A 113 0.07 -15.61 -15.16
CA PHE A 113 1.28 -14.79 -15.18
C PHE A 113 1.02 -13.28 -15.05
N LEU A 114 -0.18 -12.77 -15.39
CA LEU A 114 -0.58 -11.40 -15.09
C LEU A 114 -0.58 -11.09 -13.57
N ALA A 115 -0.75 -12.10 -12.71
CA ALA A 115 -0.56 -11.96 -11.26
C ALA A 115 0.87 -11.60 -10.86
N GLY A 116 1.85 -12.02 -11.65
CA GLY A 116 3.25 -11.63 -11.49
C GLY A 116 3.60 -10.27 -12.08
N ILE A 117 2.63 -9.59 -12.70
CA ILE A 117 2.81 -8.31 -13.38
C ILE A 117 2.10 -7.23 -12.59
N TYR A 118 0.78 -7.29 -12.44
CA TYR A 118 0.00 -6.21 -11.82
C TYR A 118 0.24 -6.05 -10.31
N PRO A 119 -0.05 -7.05 -9.44
CA PRO A 119 0.25 -6.96 -8.01
C PRO A 119 1.74 -6.70 -7.72
N VAL A 120 2.64 -7.33 -8.49
CA VAL A 120 4.09 -7.16 -8.34
C VAL A 120 4.52 -5.76 -8.78
N GLY A 121 3.95 -5.22 -9.85
CA GLY A 121 4.16 -3.82 -10.29
C GLY A 121 3.75 -2.82 -9.22
N MET A 122 2.60 -3.05 -8.57
CA MET A 122 2.17 -2.24 -7.42
C MET A 122 3.13 -2.34 -6.24
N LYS A 123 3.68 -3.54 -5.99
CA LYS A 123 4.71 -3.73 -4.97
C LYS A 123 6.01 -3.00 -5.31
N ILE A 124 6.50 -3.13 -6.54
CA ILE A 124 7.71 -2.42 -7.01
C ILE A 124 7.53 -0.92 -6.77
N ALA A 125 6.35 -0.37 -7.08
CA ALA A 125 6.05 1.02 -6.83
C ALA A 125 6.06 1.39 -5.34
N ALA A 126 5.46 0.56 -4.48
CA ALA A 126 5.50 0.75 -3.03
C ALA A 126 6.93 0.71 -2.47
N ASP A 127 7.79 -0.18 -2.98
CA ASP A 127 9.20 -0.30 -2.58
C ASP A 127 10.04 0.93 -2.99
N HIS A 128 9.58 1.73 -3.96
CA HIS A 128 10.23 2.95 -4.43
C HIS A 128 9.61 4.25 -3.89
N ALA A 129 8.36 4.20 -3.41
CA ALA A 129 7.58 5.37 -2.99
C ALA A 129 7.29 5.35 -1.48
N PRO A 130 8.22 5.80 -0.63
CA PRO A 130 8.03 5.80 0.82
C PRO A 130 6.92 6.76 1.25
N ALA A 131 6.67 7.84 0.49
CA ALA A 131 5.59 8.80 0.72
C ALA A 131 4.91 9.15 -0.60
N GLY A 132 3.61 9.49 -0.55
CA GLY A 132 2.84 9.86 -1.74
C GLY A 132 2.50 8.68 -2.67
N LEU A 133 2.33 7.48 -2.09
CA LEU A 133 1.95 6.24 -2.78
C LEU A 133 0.68 6.41 -3.63
N GLY A 134 -0.29 7.22 -3.17
CA GLY A 134 -1.52 7.51 -3.91
C GLY A 134 -1.29 8.02 -5.34
N LYS A 135 -0.26 8.87 -5.56
CA LYS A 135 0.10 9.29 -6.93
C LYS A 135 0.59 8.12 -7.76
N TRP A 136 1.52 7.33 -7.22
CA TRP A 136 2.10 6.20 -7.94
C TRP A 136 1.02 5.18 -8.31
N LEU A 137 0.15 4.85 -7.37
CA LEU A 137 -0.99 3.96 -7.61
C LEU A 137 -1.94 4.54 -8.66
N GLY A 138 -2.28 5.83 -8.61
CA GLY A 138 -3.14 6.46 -9.62
C GLY A 138 -2.58 6.35 -11.04
N PHE A 139 -1.28 6.60 -11.24
CA PHE A 139 -0.63 6.41 -12.54
C PHE A 139 -0.57 4.94 -12.98
N LEU A 140 -0.33 4.00 -12.07
CA LEU A 140 -0.25 2.58 -12.39
C LEU A 140 -1.62 1.97 -12.70
N VAL A 141 -2.64 2.33 -11.94
CA VAL A 141 -4.03 1.94 -12.24
C VAL A 141 -4.48 2.61 -13.53
N GLY A 142 -4.11 3.88 -13.77
CA GLY A 142 -4.37 4.53 -15.06
C GLY A 142 -3.74 3.80 -16.24
N ALA A 143 -2.48 3.36 -16.10
CA ALA A 143 -1.80 2.54 -17.10
C ALA A 143 -2.45 1.16 -17.30
N LEU A 144 -2.92 0.52 -16.22
CA LEU A 144 -3.71 -0.72 -16.29
C LEU A 144 -4.98 -0.51 -17.12
N VAL A 145 -5.77 0.53 -16.84
CA VAL A 145 -7.03 0.79 -17.56
C VAL A 145 -6.76 1.04 -19.04
N LEU A 146 -5.76 1.87 -19.35
CA LEU A 146 -5.40 2.17 -20.74
C LEU A 146 -4.85 0.94 -21.45
N GLY A 147 -4.04 0.12 -20.77
CA GLY A 147 -3.51 -1.13 -21.30
C GLY A 147 -4.62 -2.12 -21.61
N THR A 148 -5.58 -2.30 -20.70
CA THR A 148 -6.79 -3.11 -20.91
C THR A 148 -7.62 -2.64 -22.10
N ALA A 149 -7.74 -1.33 -22.33
CA ALA A 149 -8.45 -0.78 -23.47
C ALA A 149 -7.69 -0.93 -24.79
N PHE A 150 -6.35 -0.98 -24.76
CA PHE A 150 -5.48 -0.90 -25.93
C PHE A 150 -5.75 -1.95 -27.03
N PRO A 151 -6.05 -3.23 -26.73
CA PRO A 151 -6.44 -4.18 -27.77
C PRO A 151 -7.63 -3.73 -28.63
N HIS A 152 -8.60 -3.01 -28.05
CA HIS A 152 -9.71 -2.46 -28.82
C HIS A 152 -9.26 -1.36 -29.79
N LEU A 153 -8.22 -0.58 -29.43
CA LEU A 153 -7.63 0.38 -30.36
C LEU A 153 -6.96 -0.34 -31.54
N LEU A 154 -6.21 -1.41 -31.27
CA LEU A 154 -5.59 -2.22 -32.33
C LEU A 154 -6.63 -2.82 -33.28
N GLN A 155 -7.77 -3.27 -32.73
CA GLN A 155 -8.88 -3.84 -33.49
C GLN A 155 -9.76 -2.78 -34.20
N SER A 156 -9.69 -1.51 -33.81
CA SER A 156 -10.57 -0.44 -34.33
C SER A 156 -10.45 -0.18 -35.84
N GLY A 157 -9.50 -0.81 -36.53
CA GLY A 157 -9.22 -0.57 -37.94
C GLY A 157 -8.40 0.70 -38.19
N ALA A 158 -8.11 1.51 -37.16
CA ALA A 158 -7.24 2.68 -37.27
C ALA A 158 -5.87 2.35 -37.87
N LEU A 159 -5.37 1.13 -37.62
CA LEU A 159 -4.10 0.62 -38.14
C LEU A 159 -4.27 -0.39 -39.29
N ARG A 160 -5.51 -0.66 -39.75
CA ARG A 160 -5.86 -1.68 -40.76
C ARG A 160 -5.20 -3.05 -40.53
N LEU A 161 -5.02 -3.44 -39.27
CA LEU A 161 -4.37 -4.69 -38.89
C LEU A 161 -5.36 -5.86 -38.99
N SER A 162 -4.87 -7.00 -39.49
CA SER A 162 -5.59 -8.26 -39.38
C SER A 162 -5.66 -8.69 -37.92
N TRP A 163 -6.78 -9.26 -37.49
CA TRP A 163 -6.98 -9.65 -36.08
C TRP A 163 -5.93 -10.67 -35.59
N GLN A 164 -5.36 -11.48 -36.48
CA GLN A 164 -4.29 -12.45 -36.17
C GLN A 164 -2.99 -11.75 -35.73
N LEU A 165 -2.77 -10.50 -36.12
CA LEU A 165 -1.59 -9.73 -35.70
C LEU A 165 -1.74 -9.17 -34.28
N LEU A 166 -2.97 -9.05 -33.76
CA LEU A 166 -3.24 -8.43 -32.46
C LEU A 166 -2.63 -9.22 -31.27
N PRO A 167 -2.74 -10.57 -31.20
CA PRO A 167 -2.03 -11.34 -30.18
C PRO A 167 -0.51 -11.13 -30.26
N GLY A 168 0.05 -11.09 -31.47
CA GLY A 168 1.48 -10.82 -31.68
C GLY A 168 1.90 -9.42 -31.24
N ALA A 169 1.14 -8.39 -31.59
CA ALA A 169 1.41 -6.99 -31.25
C ALA A 169 1.38 -6.75 -29.73
N THR A 170 0.33 -7.25 -29.05
CA THR A 170 0.22 -7.16 -27.59
C THR A 170 1.32 -7.96 -26.88
N SER A 171 1.68 -9.14 -27.41
CA SER A 171 2.82 -9.94 -26.95
C SER A 171 4.16 -9.20 -27.08
N VAL A 172 4.46 -8.60 -28.23
CA VAL A 172 5.69 -7.81 -28.43
C VAL A 172 5.72 -6.63 -27.45
N LEU A 173 4.61 -5.91 -27.32
CA LEU A 173 4.50 -4.79 -26.39
C LEU A 173 4.79 -5.23 -24.95
N ALA A 174 4.16 -6.31 -24.50
CA ALA A 174 4.35 -6.86 -23.16
C ALA A 174 5.79 -7.36 -22.91
N ALA A 175 6.42 -8.00 -23.90
CA ALA A 175 7.81 -8.43 -23.80
C ALA A 175 8.77 -7.24 -23.66
N LEU A 176 8.56 -6.18 -24.45
CA LEU A 176 9.35 -4.94 -24.36
C LEU A 176 9.16 -4.26 -23.00
N GLY A 177 7.92 -4.14 -22.52
CA GLY A 177 7.61 -3.58 -21.20
C GLY A 177 8.25 -4.39 -20.06
N GLY A 178 8.11 -5.71 -20.10
CA GLY A 178 8.70 -6.62 -19.12
C GLY A 178 10.23 -6.57 -19.09
N LEU A 179 10.86 -6.54 -20.27
CA LEU A 179 12.31 -6.46 -20.40
C LEU A 179 12.83 -5.09 -19.94
N ALA A 180 12.14 -4.01 -20.27
CA ALA A 180 12.48 -2.66 -19.83
C ALA A 180 12.44 -2.56 -18.30
N LEU A 181 11.37 -3.06 -17.67
CA LEU A 181 11.27 -3.05 -16.21
C LEU A 181 12.39 -3.89 -15.59
N TRP A 182 12.58 -5.13 -16.06
CA TRP A 182 13.62 -6.02 -15.53
C TRP A 182 15.02 -5.39 -15.63
N ARG A 183 15.37 -4.77 -16.76
CA ARG A 183 16.73 -4.23 -16.96
C ARG A 183 16.94 -2.87 -16.31
N LEU A 184 15.93 -2.01 -16.27
CA LEU A 184 16.09 -0.60 -15.92
C LEU A 184 15.63 -0.25 -14.49
N VAL A 185 14.82 -1.10 -13.86
CA VAL A 185 14.28 -0.86 -12.51
C VAL A 185 14.95 -1.80 -11.51
N PRO A 186 15.89 -1.31 -10.69
CA PRO A 186 16.46 -2.11 -9.60
C PRO A 186 15.40 -2.41 -8.54
N ASP A 187 15.72 -3.31 -7.61
CA ASP A 187 14.88 -3.50 -6.43
C ASP A 187 14.81 -2.20 -5.62
N GLY A 188 13.62 -1.88 -5.10
CA GLY A 188 13.39 -0.61 -4.44
C GLY A 188 14.17 -0.46 -3.14
N PRO A 189 14.65 0.75 -2.80
CA PRO A 189 15.50 1.00 -1.63
C PRO A 189 14.76 0.76 -0.29
N TYR A 190 13.43 0.73 -0.30
CA TYR A 190 12.60 0.47 0.88
C TYR A 190 12.06 -0.96 0.93
N ARG A 191 12.52 -1.85 0.03
CA ARG A 191 12.18 -3.27 0.04
C ARG A 191 12.58 -3.88 1.38
N ARG A 192 11.64 -4.57 2.03
CA ARG A 192 11.92 -5.41 3.20
C ARG A 192 12.02 -6.86 2.75
N ALA A 193 13.08 -7.55 3.16
CA ALA A 193 13.23 -8.98 2.90
C ALA A 193 12.15 -9.76 3.67
N GLY A 194 11.50 -10.70 2.99
CA GLY A 194 10.25 -11.32 3.44
C GLY A 194 10.28 -11.91 4.85
N GLN A 195 9.17 -11.73 5.57
CA GLN A 195 8.91 -12.41 6.85
C GLN A 195 8.50 -13.88 6.62
N ARG A 196 8.51 -14.67 7.70
CA ARG A 196 8.16 -16.10 7.67
C ARG A 196 6.74 -16.31 7.12
N LEU A 197 6.55 -17.43 6.43
CA LEU A 197 5.29 -17.78 5.76
C LEU A 197 4.20 -18.06 6.81
N GLN A 198 3.26 -17.13 6.99
CA GLN A 198 2.14 -17.25 7.93
C GLN A 198 0.82 -17.45 7.16
N LEU A 199 0.48 -18.72 6.92
CA LEU A 199 -0.70 -19.10 6.11
C LEU A 199 -2.04 -18.60 6.69
N THR A 200 -2.13 -18.35 7.99
CA THR A 200 -3.36 -17.93 8.66
C THR A 200 -3.43 -16.43 8.96
N ALA A 201 -2.33 -15.69 8.76
CA ALA A 201 -2.26 -14.28 9.13
C ALA A 201 -3.29 -13.42 8.36
N PHE A 202 -3.58 -13.75 7.10
CA PHE A 202 -4.57 -13.01 6.31
C PHE A 202 -5.99 -13.07 6.88
N LEU A 203 -6.35 -14.17 7.58
CA LEU A 203 -7.66 -14.33 8.22
C LEU A 203 -7.85 -13.39 9.42
N SER A 204 -6.76 -12.95 10.05
CA SER A 204 -6.82 -12.00 11.16
C SER A 204 -7.32 -10.63 10.72
N GLY A 205 -6.97 -10.19 9.50
CA GLY A 205 -7.44 -8.92 8.93
C GLY A 205 -8.95 -8.88 8.74
N PHE A 206 -9.57 -10.01 8.40
CA PHE A 206 -11.03 -10.12 8.29
C PHE A 206 -11.77 -9.99 9.62
N ARG A 207 -11.09 -9.97 10.78
CA ARG A 207 -11.75 -9.67 12.05
C ARG A 207 -12.01 -8.17 12.23
N LEU A 208 -11.36 -7.30 11.45
CA LEU A 208 -11.49 -5.85 11.55
C LEU A 208 -12.68 -5.36 10.71
N PRO A 209 -13.67 -4.68 11.32
CA PRO A 209 -14.83 -4.15 10.59
C PRO A 209 -14.43 -3.17 9.47
N ALA A 210 -13.46 -2.28 9.73
CA ALA A 210 -12.98 -1.30 8.75
C ALA A 210 -12.32 -1.98 7.53
N PHE A 211 -11.48 -3.00 7.76
CA PHE A 211 -10.85 -3.76 6.68
C PHE A 211 -11.90 -4.51 5.84
N ARG A 212 -12.88 -5.16 6.50
CA ARG A 212 -13.99 -5.84 5.81
C ARG A 212 -14.79 -4.86 4.96
N ALA A 213 -15.15 -3.69 5.49
CA ALA A 213 -15.89 -2.68 4.75
C ALA A 213 -15.15 -2.24 3.49
N ALA A 214 -13.84 -1.96 3.60
CA ALA A 214 -13.00 -1.63 2.46
C ALA A 214 -12.88 -2.78 1.44
N ALA A 215 -12.68 -4.01 1.93
CA ALA A 215 -12.56 -5.20 1.08
C ALA A 215 -13.85 -5.52 0.31
N PHE A 216 -15.02 -5.44 0.96
CA PHE A 216 -16.32 -5.64 0.30
C PHE A 216 -16.65 -4.50 -0.67
N GLY A 217 -16.33 -3.25 -0.32
CA GLY A 217 -16.45 -2.11 -1.23
C GLY A 217 -15.60 -2.30 -2.49
N TYR A 218 -14.34 -2.74 -2.32
CA TYR A 218 -13.46 -3.07 -3.43
C TYR A 218 -13.97 -4.25 -4.26
N PHE A 219 -14.51 -5.30 -3.62
CA PHE A 219 -15.11 -6.43 -4.34
C PHE A 219 -16.28 -5.98 -5.22
N GLY A 220 -17.21 -5.18 -4.68
CA GLY A 220 -18.33 -4.64 -5.46
C GLY A 220 -17.86 -3.75 -6.62
N HIS A 221 -16.88 -2.89 -6.36
CA HIS A 221 -16.28 -2.04 -7.39
C HIS A 221 -15.62 -2.86 -8.51
N MET A 222 -14.85 -3.90 -8.18
CA MET A 222 -14.23 -4.79 -9.17
C MET A 222 -15.30 -5.53 -9.98
N TRP A 223 -16.37 -6.01 -9.34
CA TRP A 223 -17.48 -6.65 -10.04
C TRP A 223 -18.13 -5.73 -11.08
N GLU A 224 -18.45 -4.49 -10.69
CA GLU A 224 -19.00 -3.49 -11.61
C GLU A 224 -18.03 -3.20 -12.77
N LEU A 225 -16.77 -2.95 -12.45
CA LEU A 225 -15.75 -2.54 -13.41
C LEU A 225 -15.47 -3.60 -14.47
N TYR A 226 -15.27 -4.87 -14.07
CA TYR A 226 -15.00 -5.95 -15.02
C TYR A 226 -16.25 -6.32 -15.83
N THR A 227 -17.44 -6.19 -15.24
CA THR A 227 -18.70 -6.32 -15.98
C THR A 227 -18.77 -5.23 -17.05
N PHE A 228 -18.51 -3.97 -16.69
CA PHE A 228 -18.47 -2.87 -17.65
C PHE A 228 -17.48 -3.14 -18.79
N TRP A 229 -16.23 -3.51 -18.50
CA TRP A 229 -15.23 -3.79 -19.54
C TRP A 229 -15.60 -4.93 -20.48
N ALA A 230 -16.14 -6.03 -19.94
CA ALA A 230 -16.53 -7.18 -20.75
C ALA A 230 -17.78 -6.90 -21.61
N PHE A 231 -18.73 -6.12 -21.09
CA PHE A 231 -20.03 -5.91 -21.74
C PHE A 231 -20.09 -4.69 -22.66
N VAL A 232 -19.21 -3.69 -22.53
CA VAL A 232 -19.22 -2.50 -23.42
C VAL A 232 -19.21 -2.88 -24.93
N PRO A 233 -18.31 -3.76 -25.42
CA PRO A 233 -18.33 -4.17 -26.83
C PRO A 233 -19.62 -4.92 -27.21
N LEU A 234 -20.17 -5.74 -26.30
CA LEU A 234 -21.42 -6.46 -26.51
C LEU A 234 -22.62 -5.51 -26.60
N MET A 235 -22.69 -4.51 -25.71
CA MET A 235 -23.75 -3.50 -25.69
C MET A 235 -23.74 -2.66 -26.98
N LEU A 236 -22.55 -2.23 -27.43
CA LEU A 236 -22.40 -1.48 -28.67
C LEU A 236 -22.77 -2.33 -29.90
N THR A 237 -22.39 -3.61 -29.91
CA THR A 237 -22.77 -4.55 -30.97
C THR A 237 -24.27 -4.76 -31.00
N GLY A 238 -24.91 -5.00 -29.84
CA GLY A 238 -26.35 -5.14 -29.74
C GLY A 238 -27.10 -3.86 -30.13
N TYR A 239 -26.56 -2.69 -29.82
CA TYR A 239 -27.13 -1.41 -30.25
C TYR A 239 -27.13 -1.27 -31.77
N ASN A 240 -26.02 -1.60 -32.45
CA ASN A 240 -25.95 -1.60 -33.91
C ASN A 240 -26.92 -2.60 -34.56
N GLN A 241 -27.13 -3.76 -33.93
CA GLN A 241 -28.10 -4.76 -34.41
C GLN A 241 -29.55 -4.24 -34.30
N ALA A 242 -29.87 -3.53 -33.21
CA ALA A 242 -31.20 -2.92 -33.02
C ALA A 242 -31.39 -1.66 -33.88
N HIS A 243 -30.31 -0.96 -34.26
CA HIS A 243 -30.33 0.28 -35.04
C HIS A 243 -29.37 0.19 -36.24
N PRO A 244 -29.76 -0.50 -37.34
CA PRO A 244 -28.87 -0.74 -38.49
C PRO A 244 -28.27 0.52 -39.13
N GLY A 245 -28.94 1.68 -39.00
CA GLY A 245 -28.45 2.97 -39.51
C GLY A 245 -27.38 3.66 -38.66
N ALA A 246 -27.11 3.20 -37.43
CA ALA A 246 -26.16 3.86 -36.53
C ALA A 246 -24.69 3.56 -36.87
N ALA A 247 -24.40 2.33 -37.36
CA ALA A 247 -23.08 1.87 -37.80
C ALA A 247 -21.91 2.28 -36.88
N LEU A 248 -22.08 2.16 -35.56
CA LEU A 248 -21.07 2.61 -34.59
C LEU A 248 -19.78 1.77 -34.70
N PRO A 249 -18.58 2.39 -34.72
CA PRO A 249 -17.32 1.66 -34.68
C PRO A 249 -17.08 1.07 -33.28
N VAL A 250 -17.56 -0.16 -33.06
CA VAL A 250 -17.59 -0.84 -31.74
C VAL A 250 -16.24 -0.82 -31.03
N ALA A 251 -15.16 -1.18 -31.72
CA ALA A 251 -13.83 -1.24 -31.14
C ALA A 251 -13.25 0.14 -30.77
N ALA A 252 -13.48 1.17 -31.61
CA ALA A 252 -13.04 2.54 -31.30
C ALA A 252 -13.78 3.12 -30.07
N TRP A 253 -15.11 2.92 -30.01
CA TRP A 253 -15.91 3.33 -28.84
C TRP A 253 -15.55 2.55 -27.58
N SER A 254 -15.28 1.24 -27.70
CA SER A 254 -14.82 0.43 -26.57
C SER A 254 -13.49 0.94 -26.01
N PHE A 255 -12.52 1.26 -26.88
CA PHE A 255 -11.27 1.88 -26.46
C PHE A 255 -11.50 3.22 -25.76
N GLY A 256 -12.32 4.11 -26.34
CA GLY A 256 -12.58 5.44 -25.78
C GLY A 256 -13.29 5.39 -24.42
N LEU A 257 -14.36 4.59 -24.31
CA LEU A 257 -15.17 4.48 -23.08
C LEU A 257 -14.39 3.85 -21.93
N ILE A 258 -13.62 2.79 -22.20
CA ILE A 258 -12.77 2.16 -21.18
C ILE A 258 -11.57 3.07 -20.86
N GLY A 259 -10.92 3.61 -21.90
CA GLY A 259 -9.70 4.41 -21.79
C GLY A 259 -9.85 5.70 -21.00
N VAL A 260 -11.03 6.36 -21.03
CA VAL A 260 -11.32 7.54 -20.20
C VAL A 260 -11.14 7.27 -18.71
N GLY A 261 -11.38 6.03 -18.26
CA GLY A 261 -11.11 5.62 -16.88
C GLY A 261 -9.65 5.84 -16.46
N SER A 262 -8.70 5.77 -17.40
CA SER A 262 -7.29 6.06 -17.16
C SER A 262 -7.06 7.49 -16.66
N LEU A 263 -7.74 8.47 -17.27
CA LEU A 263 -7.65 9.88 -16.89
C LEU A 263 -8.23 10.11 -15.49
N ALA A 264 -9.32 9.42 -15.14
CA ALA A 264 -9.91 9.49 -13.80
C ALA A 264 -8.97 8.88 -12.73
N CYS A 265 -8.30 7.77 -13.03
CA CYS A 265 -7.31 7.16 -12.12
C CYS A 265 -6.08 8.07 -11.90
N VAL A 266 -5.56 8.68 -12.96
CA VAL A 266 -4.43 9.62 -12.85
C VAL A 266 -4.86 10.88 -12.09
N GLY A 267 -6.02 11.45 -12.44
CA GLY A 267 -6.57 12.65 -11.80
C GLY A 267 -6.82 12.45 -10.31
N SER A 268 -7.42 11.33 -9.92
CA SER A 268 -7.64 10.99 -8.50
C SER A 268 -6.32 10.78 -7.74
N GLY A 269 -5.32 10.13 -8.35
CA GLY A 269 -3.99 9.98 -7.75
C GLY A 269 -3.25 11.31 -7.53
N LEU A 270 -3.45 12.29 -8.42
CA LEU A 270 -2.94 13.65 -8.25
C LEU A 270 -3.70 14.42 -7.17
N LEU A 271 -5.03 14.29 -7.15
CA LEU A 271 -5.91 15.00 -6.21
C LEU A 271 -5.76 14.52 -4.76
N CYS A 272 -5.44 13.24 -4.55
CA CYS A 272 -5.17 12.64 -3.23
C CYS A 272 -4.03 13.35 -2.46
N ARG A 273 -3.19 14.15 -3.13
CA ARG A 273 -2.16 14.98 -2.47
C ARG A 273 -2.69 16.28 -1.87
N VAL A 274 -3.85 16.73 -2.33
CA VAL A 274 -4.42 18.04 -2.00
C VAL A 274 -5.64 17.89 -1.09
N VAL A 275 -6.36 16.78 -1.22
CA VAL A 275 -7.54 16.45 -0.41
C VAL A 275 -7.12 15.47 0.69
N ALA A 276 -7.09 15.94 1.95
CA ALA A 276 -6.94 15.06 3.10
C ALA A 276 -8.15 14.10 3.17
N PRO A 277 -7.96 12.82 3.52
CA PRO A 277 -9.10 11.94 3.78
C PRO A 277 -9.98 12.58 4.86
N PRO A 278 -11.31 12.62 4.68
CA PRO A 278 -12.19 13.15 5.73
C PRO A 278 -11.98 12.34 7.01
N PRO A 279 -12.07 12.97 8.20
CA PRO A 279 -12.05 12.24 9.45
C PRO A 279 -13.14 11.17 9.43
N ALA A 280 -12.80 9.94 9.82
CA ALA A 280 -13.78 8.87 9.95
C ALA A 280 -14.82 9.31 10.98
N GLY A 281 -16.01 9.68 10.51
CA GLY A 281 -17.09 10.09 11.40
C GLY A 281 -17.66 8.91 12.19
N PRO A 282 -18.39 9.17 13.30
CA PRO A 282 -18.98 8.14 14.17
C PRO A 282 -20.07 7.28 13.50
N HIS A 283 -20.48 7.64 12.28
CA HIS A 283 -21.32 6.82 11.43
C HIS A 283 -20.48 6.35 10.24
N GLY A 284 -20.08 5.08 10.30
CA GLY A 284 -19.29 4.44 9.26
C GLY A 284 -19.94 4.58 7.88
N ALA A 285 -19.39 5.44 7.04
CA ALA A 285 -19.70 5.52 5.61
C ALA A 285 -18.57 6.24 4.84
N GLY A 286 -17.73 5.44 4.14
CA GLY A 286 -16.82 5.85 3.04
C GLY A 286 -15.59 6.69 3.43
N PRO A 287 -14.47 6.68 2.67
CA PRO A 287 -14.41 6.76 1.20
C PRO A 287 -13.32 5.85 0.56
N VAL A 288 -13.28 5.52 -0.75
CA VAL A 288 -13.00 6.37 -1.92
C VAL A 288 -13.65 5.73 -3.15
N GLY A 289 -14.83 6.22 -3.54
CA GLY A 289 -15.51 5.82 -4.78
C GLY A 289 -16.07 6.99 -5.59
N ALA A 290 -16.03 8.22 -5.07
CA ALA A 290 -16.71 9.35 -5.71
C ALA A 290 -15.97 10.66 -5.45
N VAL A 291 -14.89 10.91 -6.20
CA VAL A 291 -14.44 12.30 -6.40
C VAL A 291 -14.41 12.68 -7.88
N LEU A 292 -14.85 11.82 -8.81
CA LEU A 292 -14.86 12.17 -10.24
C LEU A 292 -16.06 11.78 -11.11
N PRO A 293 -17.11 11.03 -10.67
CA PRO A 293 -18.34 10.99 -11.47
C PRO A 293 -19.22 12.24 -11.31
N GLY A 294 -19.05 13.01 -10.22
CA GLY A 294 -19.92 14.14 -9.87
C GLY A 294 -19.86 15.34 -10.83
N LEU A 295 -18.81 15.46 -11.64
CA LEU A 295 -18.67 16.55 -12.61
C LEU A 295 -19.23 16.21 -14.00
N ALA A 296 -19.51 14.94 -14.29
CA ALA A 296 -20.21 14.54 -15.53
C ALA A 296 -21.75 14.59 -15.36
N VAL A 297 -22.26 14.45 -14.14
CA VAL A 297 -23.71 14.48 -13.85
C VAL A 297 -24.23 15.89 -13.55
N GLY A 298 -23.34 16.86 -13.30
CA GLY A 298 -23.70 18.26 -13.03
C GLY A 298 -24.16 19.08 -14.25
N ALA A 299 -23.94 18.59 -15.48
CA ALA A 299 -24.32 19.29 -16.71
C ALA A 299 -25.70 18.88 -17.28
N ALA A 300 -26.37 17.87 -16.70
CA ALA A 300 -27.67 17.38 -17.19
C ALA A 300 -28.87 17.84 -16.33
N ARG A 301 -28.76 18.99 -15.65
CA ARG A 301 -29.88 19.62 -14.92
C ARG A 301 -30.37 20.87 -15.63
N ARG A 302 -30.97 20.72 -16.80
CA ARG A 302 -32.01 21.62 -17.32
C ARG A 302 -33.10 20.79 -18.03
N PRO A 303 -34.36 20.85 -17.59
CA PRO A 303 -35.45 20.12 -18.24
C PRO A 303 -36.02 20.96 -19.39
N ALA A 304 -36.13 20.35 -20.56
CA ALA A 304 -37.05 20.74 -21.64
C ALA A 304 -37.36 19.43 -22.41
N THR A 305 -38.39 18.69 -21.97
CA THR A 305 -39.69 18.59 -22.67
C THR A 305 -39.58 18.19 -24.14
N ALA A 306 -39.73 16.89 -24.44
CA ALA A 306 -40.66 16.33 -25.43
C ALA A 306 -40.27 14.88 -25.81
N ALA A 307 -41.29 14.03 -25.97
CA ALA A 307 -41.29 12.64 -26.47
C ALA A 307 -40.61 11.61 -25.54
N ALA A 308 -41.27 10.80 -24.71
CA ALA A 308 -42.52 10.04 -24.87
C ALA A 308 -42.57 9.25 -26.18
N GLY A 309 -42.21 7.97 -26.13
CA GLY A 309 -42.37 7.07 -27.27
C GLY A 309 -41.71 5.70 -27.10
N VAL A 310 -42.49 4.74 -26.59
CA VAL A 310 -42.38 3.30 -26.86
C VAL A 310 -41.29 2.52 -26.10
N SER A 311 -41.65 2.10 -24.88
CA SER A 311 -41.26 0.81 -24.33
C SER A 311 -42.54 0.08 -23.93
N ALA A 312 -42.89 -1.00 -24.64
CA ALA A 312 -43.61 -2.20 -24.15
C ALA A 312 -44.38 -2.90 -25.28
N VAL A 313 -43.81 -3.97 -25.85
CA VAL A 313 -44.49 -5.20 -26.32
C VAL A 313 -43.38 -6.28 -26.28
N LEU A 314 -43.37 -7.32 -25.45
CA LEU A 314 -44.24 -8.50 -25.40
C LEU A 314 -43.93 -9.29 -24.12
N GLY A 315 -44.96 -9.88 -23.51
CA GLY A 315 -44.83 -10.93 -22.49
C GLY A 315 -46.08 -11.01 -21.58
N PRO A 316 -46.99 -11.99 -21.79
CA PRO A 316 -48.28 -12.02 -21.11
C PRO A 316 -48.20 -12.73 -19.75
N GLY A 317 -49.10 -12.35 -18.84
CA GLY A 317 -49.49 -13.24 -17.74
C GLY A 317 -49.85 -12.54 -16.43
N ARG A 318 -51.14 -12.17 -16.31
CA ARG A 318 -52.00 -12.25 -15.10
C ARG A 318 -51.32 -11.87 -13.77
N GLY A 319 -51.64 -10.76 -13.12
CA GLY A 319 -52.99 -10.34 -12.73
C GLY A 319 -52.98 -10.16 -11.21
N GLY A 320 -53.03 -8.91 -10.73
CA GLY A 320 -53.01 -8.60 -9.30
C GLY A 320 -53.00 -7.09 -9.08
N ARG A 321 -54.19 -6.50 -9.04
CA ARG A 321 -54.43 -5.10 -8.68
C ARG A 321 -54.02 -4.88 -7.21
N PHE A 322 -53.37 -3.75 -6.90
CA PHE A 322 -53.76 -2.89 -5.80
C PHE A 322 -53.29 -1.45 -6.07
N THR A 323 -54.26 -0.55 -6.05
CA THR A 323 -54.21 0.91 -6.19
C THR A 323 -53.85 1.59 -4.87
N HIS A 324 -53.16 2.75 -4.92
CA HIS A 324 -53.44 4.01 -4.20
C HIS A 324 -52.23 4.96 -4.38
N VAL A 325 -52.30 5.93 -5.32
CA VAL A 325 -52.67 7.35 -5.16
C VAL A 325 -51.70 8.15 -4.27
N PHE A 326 -50.89 9.00 -4.91
CA PHE A 326 -50.01 10.01 -4.32
C PHE A 326 -50.61 11.41 -4.63
N GLN A 327 -50.80 12.26 -3.62
CA GLN A 327 -51.13 13.69 -3.78
C GLN A 327 -49.89 14.56 -3.47
N PRO A 328 -49.63 15.65 -4.21
CA PRO A 328 -48.47 16.53 -3.96
C PRO A 328 -48.84 17.78 -3.13
N GLY A 329 -48.02 18.06 -2.10
CA GLY A 329 -48.05 19.30 -1.31
C GLY A 329 -46.95 20.30 -1.71
N ARG A 330 -47.28 21.59 -1.63
CA ARG A 330 -46.66 22.83 -2.20
C ARG A 330 -45.27 23.24 -1.66
N PRO A 331 -44.56 24.18 -2.34
CA PRO A 331 -43.19 24.60 -2.00
C PRO A 331 -43.13 25.83 -1.07
N ALA A 332 -42.07 25.94 -0.25
CA ALA A 332 -41.78 27.09 0.60
C ALA A 332 -40.58 27.93 0.09
N ARG A 333 -40.71 29.26 0.20
CA ARG A 333 -39.75 30.32 -0.19
C ARG A 333 -38.90 30.82 1.02
N PRO A 334 -37.80 31.57 0.79
CA PRO A 334 -36.71 31.76 1.75
C PRO A 334 -36.85 33.00 2.64
N ARG A 335 -36.15 33.04 3.79
CA ARG A 335 -36.07 34.20 4.69
C ARG A 335 -34.65 34.79 4.79
N ARG A 336 -34.60 36.13 4.85
CA ARG A 336 -33.44 37.03 4.94
C ARG A 336 -33.05 37.35 6.41
N HIS A 337 -31.80 37.79 6.57
CA HIS A 337 -31.16 38.40 7.75
C HIS A 337 -31.86 39.67 8.30
N PRO A 338 -31.44 40.12 9.50
CA PRO A 338 -30.78 41.43 9.60
C PRO A 338 -29.55 41.51 10.53
N ARG A 339 -28.77 42.59 10.35
CA ARG A 339 -27.55 43.03 11.05
C ARG A 339 -27.88 44.07 12.15
N HIS A 340 -26.98 44.25 13.13
CA HIS A 340 -26.62 45.55 13.73
C HIS A 340 -25.17 45.53 14.27
N GLY A 341 -24.38 46.57 13.96
CA GLY A 341 -23.16 47.01 14.69
C GLY A 341 -23.51 48.11 15.71
N PRO A 342 -22.59 48.98 16.21
CA PRO A 342 -21.24 49.37 15.77
C PRO A 342 -20.15 49.24 16.89
N ASP A 343 -18.84 49.49 16.73
CA ASP A 343 -18.22 50.84 16.81
C ASP A 343 -16.72 50.90 16.44
N HIS A 344 -16.24 52.12 16.17
CA HIS A 344 -15.03 52.57 15.48
C HIS A 344 -13.67 52.59 16.21
N ARG A 345 -12.59 52.64 15.40
CA ARG A 345 -11.32 53.46 15.43
C ARG A 345 -10.08 52.56 15.23
N GLN A 346 -8.95 52.90 14.57
CA GLN A 346 -8.42 54.03 13.80
C GLN A 346 -7.18 53.50 12.98
N LEU A 347 -6.80 54.16 11.87
CA LEU A 347 -5.63 53.93 10.98
C LEU A 347 -4.39 54.77 11.43
N PRO A 348 -3.25 54.91 10.69
CA PRO A 348 -2.34 53.97 10.00
C PRO A 348 -0.81 54.32 10.19
N GLY A 349 0.10 53.58 9.54
CA GLY A 349 1.46 54.02 9.16
C GLY A 349 2.50 52.88 9.15
N LEU A 350 3.62 52.88 8.42
CA LEU A 350 4.17 53.58 7.25
C LEU A 350 5.52 52.86 6.95
N CYS A 351 5.91 52.81 5.67
CA CYS A 351 7.21 52.44 5.06
C CYS A 351 8.47 52.17 5.93
N TYR A 352 9.33 51.21 5.52
CA TYR A 352 10.64 51.54 4.89
C TYR A 352 11.38 50.34 4.27
N TYR A 353 12.28 50.67 3.35
CA TYR A 353 13.06 49.87 2.39
C TYR A 353 14.57 49.98 2.71
N ARG A 354 15.35 48.90 2.66
CA ARG A 354 16.83 48.86 2.40
C ARG A 354 17.27 47.40 2.55
N GLY A 355 18.16 46.80 1.75
CA GLY A 355 19.17 47.34 0.86
C GLY A 355 20.40 46.42 0.99
N GLN A 356 20.90 45.95 -0.15
CA GLN A 356 21.97 44.97 -0.37
C GLN A 356 23.30 45.30 0.35
N HIS A 357 24.16 44.30 0.57
CA HIS A 357 25.58 44.37 0.21
C HIS A 357 26.26 42.99 0.09
N SER A 358 27.07 42.90 -0.96
CA SER A 358 27.92 41.81 -1.46
C SER A 358 29.17 41.55 -0.61
N ALA A 359 29.81 40.37 -0.75
CA ALA A 359 31.24 40.23 -1.07
C ALA A 359 31.74 38.76 -1.04
N HIS A 360 32.48 38.40 -2.08
CA HIS A 360 33.42 37.27 -2.19
C HIS A 360 34.71 37.55 -1.40
N PRO A 361 35.55 36.52 -1.13
CA PRO A 361 36.81 36.44 -1.89
C PRO A 361 37.28 35.01 -2.26
N LEU A 362 38.44 34.97 -2.91
CA LEU A 362 39.06 33.95 -3.77
C LEU A 362 40.10 33.03 -3.07
N ALA A 363 40.35 31.90 -3.76
CA ALA A 363 41.62 31.19 -4.01
C ALA A 363 42.33 30.31 -2.95
N GLY A 364 42.77 29.12 -3.41
CA GLY A 364 43.80 28.28 -2.79
C GLY A 364 43.88 26.86 -3.37
N ARG A 365 44.80 26.60 -4.30
CA ARG A 365 45.18 25.27 -4.82
C ARG A 365 46.04 24.51 -3.80
N ALA A 366 45.82 23.20 -3.62
CA ALA A 366 46.90 22.23 -3.30
C ALA A 366 46.48 20.80 -3.67
N SER A 367 47.34 20.15 -4.46
CA SER A 367 47.28 18.74 -4.88
C SER A 367 47.90 17.82 -3.84
N ILE A 368 47.24 16.71 -3.48
CA ILE A 368 47.91 15.54 -2.87
C ILE A 368 47.31 14.24 -3.45
N ARG A 369 48.20 13.38 -3.96
CA ARG A 369 47.95 12.03 -4.51
C ARG A 369 47.37 11.07 -3.46
N PRO A 370 46.53 10.09 -3.85
CA PRO A 370 46.37 8.85 -3.09
C PRO A 370 47.12 7.69 -3.75
N GLN A 371 47.96 7.02 -2.96
CA GLN A 371 48.61 5.75 -3.30
C GLN A 371 47.63 4.57 -3.20
N CYS A 372 47.85 3.59 -4.08
CA CYS A 372 47.12 2.33 -4.24
C CYS A 372 47.42 1.29 -3.16
N LEU A 373 46.45 0.37 -2.91
CA LEU A 373 46.54 -1.12 -2.84
C LEU A 373 45.42 -1.68 -1.91
N PRO A 374 45.02 -2.98 -2.01
CA PRO A 374 44.23 -3.55 -3.11
C PRO A 374 42.97 -4.30 -2.61
N ALA A 375 42.12 -4.69 -3.58
CA ALA A 375 40.88 -5.46 -3.39
C ALA A 375 41.11 -6.95 -3.08
N PRO A 376 40.19 -7.64 -2.38
CA PRO A 376 40.04 -9.09 -2.48
C PRO A 376 38.94 -9.49 -3.49
N ARG A 377 39.28 -10.48 -4.32
CA ARG A 377 38.41 -11.18 -5.28
C ARG A 377 38.03 -12.58 -4.73
N PRO A 378 37.14 -13.34 -5.41
CA PRO A 378 35.97 -13.99 -4.80
C PRO A 378 36.16 -15.48 -4.46
N TRP A 379 35.22 -16.02 -3.68
CA TRP A 379 35.09 -17.46 -3.42
C TRP A 379 34.27 -18.16 -4.50
N ALA A 380 34.88 -19.19 -5.10
CA ALA A 380 34.27 -20.20 -5.94
C ALA A 380 34.25 -21.56 -5.20
N ARG A 381 33.19 -22.34 -5.42
CA ARG A 381 33.04 -23.78 -5.05
C ARG A 381 33.93 -24.66 -5.97
N PRO A 382 34.29 -25.91 -5.63
CA PRO A 382 33.44 -27.14 -5.63
C PRO A 382 33.82 -28.09 -4.43
N GLY A 383 33.31 -29.30 -4.18
CA GLY A 383 32.62 -30.35 -4.91
C GLY A 383 32.50 -31.60 -4.01
N LEU A 384 31.81 -32.63 -4.51
CA LEU A 384 31.25 -33.83 -3.85
C LEU A 384 32.24 -34.97 -3.50
N ALA A 385 31.68 -35.99 -2.82
CA ALA A 385 32.13 -37.38 -2.55
C ALA A 385 32.96 -37.57 -1.27
N GLY A 386 32.84 -38.64 -0.48
CA GLY A 386 32.13 -39.92 -0.57
C GLY A 386 32.53 -40.75 0.66
N ALA A 387 31.71 -41.74 1.00
CA ALA A 387 31.72 -42.51 2.24
C ALA A 387 33.00 -43.31 2.56
N ALA A 388 33.29 -43.53 3.85
CA ALA A 388 33.88 -44.78 4.37
C ALA A 388 33.78 -44.87 5.91
N ARG A 389 33.77 -46.12 6.40
CA ARG A 389 33.30 -46.58 7.71
C ARG A 389 34.39 -46.56 8.82
N ARG A 390 33.90 -46.46 10.07
CA ARG A 390 34.37 -46.98 11.39
C ARG A 390 35.62 -47.91 11.41
N PRO A 391 36.45 -47.93 12.49
CA PRO A 391 36.03 -48.55 13.76
C PRO A 391 36.61 -48.01 15.09
N THR A 392 35.92 -48.44 16.15
CA THR A 392 36.17 -48.35 17.60
C THR A 392 37.25 -49.32 18.10
N THR A 393 38.04 -48.95 19.13
CA THR A 393 38.72 -49.86 20.10
C THR A 393 39.29 -49.08 21.32
N PRO A 394 39.69 -49.73 22.45
CA PRO A 394 39.28 -49.33 23.81
C PRO A 394 40.42 -48.97 24.83
N ARG A 395 40.01 -48.64 26.07
CA ARG A 395 40.73 -48.46 27.38
C ARG A 395 41.85 -49.51 27.68
N PRO A 396 42.83 -49.35 28.62
CA PRO A 396 42.64 -48.92 30.04
C PRO A 396 43.82 -48.28 30.86
N ALA A 397 43.47 -47.85 32.08
CA ALA A 397 44.17 -47.72 33.39
C ALA A 397 45.70 -47.52 33.57
N GLY A 398 46.07 -46.63 34.51
CA GLY A 398 47.26 -46.79 35.35
C GLY A 398 47.88 -45.53 35.98
N VAL A 399 48.04 -45.56 37.32
CA VAL A 399 49.09 -44.90 38.15
C VAL A 399 48.83 -43.47 38.70
N ALA A 400 48.54 -43.42 40.01
CA ALA A 400 48.95 -42.37 40.96
C ALA A 400 50.26 -42.84 41.66
N PRO A 401 51.05 -42.05 42.45
CA PRO A 401 50.71 -40.80 43.17
C PRO A 401 51.83 -39.72 43.25
N ALA A 402 51.51 -38.50 43.74
CA ALA A 402 52.42 -37.67 44.54
C ALA A 402 51.73 -36.45 45.22
N GLY A 403 51.80 -36.40 46.56
CA GLY A 403 52.35 -35.25 47.31
C GLY A 403 51.63 -33.89 47.37
N ARG A 404 50.73 -33.76 48.35
CA ARG A 404 50.31 -32.59 49.17
C ARG A 404 50.86 -31.17 48.86
N ARG A 405 49.94 -30.19 48.79
CA ARG A 405 49.81 -29.05 49.75
C ARG A 405 48.40 -28.40 49.66
N PRO A 406 47.83 -27.87 50.76
CA PRO A 406 46.40 -27.56 50.87
C PRO A 406 46.06 -26.14 50.38
N ARG A 407 45.06 -26.00 49.50
CA ARG A 407 44.45 -24.71 49.17
C ARG A 407 43.39 -24.36 50.23
N ARG A 408 43.62 -23.26 50.93
CA ARG A 408 42.66 -22.60 51.83
C ARG A 408 41.37 -22.27 51.07
N ARG A 409 40.23 -22.64 51.66
CA ARG A 409 38.90 -22.12 51.28
C ARG A 409 38.87 -20.63 51.57
N ALA A 410 38.81 -19.79 50.54
CA ALA A 410 38.35 -18.42 50.67
C ALA A 410 36.85 -18.40 50.37
N THR A 411 36.05 -18.30 51.42
CA THR A 411 34.63 -17.95 51.37
C THR A 411 34.50 -16.52 50.84
N PHE A 412 34.20 -16.36 49.56
CA PHE A 412 33.79 -15.07 49.02
C PHE A 412 32.31 -14.86 49.35
N ALA A 413 32.06 -14.15 50.45
CA ALA A 413 30.74 -13.63 50.77
C ALA A 413 30.27 -12.72 49.62
N ARG A 414 29.10 -13.02 49.05
CA ARG A 414 28.40 -12.15 48.10
C ARG A 414 28.11 -10.82 48.79
N ARG A 415 28.87 -9.76 48.46
CA ARG A 415 28.44 -8.40 48.75
C ARG A 415 27.21 -8.10 47.85
N PRO A 416 26.09 -7.62 48.40
CA PRO A 416 24.99 -7.16 47.57
C PRO A 416 25.48 -5.94 46.77
N PHE A 417 25.23 -5.97 45.46
CA PHE A 417 25.48 -4.85 44.57
C PHE A 417 24.52 -3.71 44.93
N SER A 418 25.00 -2.74 45.71
CA SER A 418 24.28 -1.50 45.99
C SER A 418 24.30 -0.62 44.73
N LEU A 419 23.12 -0.38 44.15
CA LEU A 419 22.92 0.62 43.09
C LEU A 419 23.50 1.97 43.55
N PRO A 420 24.22 2.70 42.68
CA PRO A 420 24.66 4.05 43.02
C PRO A 420 23.43 4.93 43.29
N SER A 421 23.51 5.67 44.40
CA SER A 421 22.57 6.69 44.82
C SER A 421 22.30 7.70 43.70
N ARG A 422 21.01 8.05 43.55
CA ARG A 422 20.42 9.00 42.58
C ARG A 422 21.39 10.11 42.16
N LEU A 423 21.69 10.16 40.86
CA LEU A 423 22.23 11.37 40.23
C LEU A 423 21.25 12.53 40.48
N PRO A 424 21.73 13.75 40.80
CA PRO A 424 20.86 14.91 40.92
C PRO A 424 20.16 15.16 39.56
N PRO A 425 18.87 15.54 39.55
CA PRO A 425 18.14 15.75 38.31
C PRO A 425 18.75 16.94 37.54
N HIS A 426 19.20 16.67 36.32
CA HIS A 426 19.62 17.71 35.36
C HIS A 426 18.38 18.48 34.89
N PRO A 427 18.40 19.81 34.79
CA PRO A 427 17.22 20.62 34.47
C PRO A 427 16.51 20.29 33.14
N ASP A 428 17.15 19.56 32.21
CA ASP A 428 16.59 19.16 30.91
C ASP A 428 15.76 17.85 30.93
N PHE A 429 15.49 17.23 32.09
CA PHE A 429 14.81 15.94 32.11
C PHE A 429 13.30 16.02 31.83
N MET A 430 12.68 17.20 31.97
CA MET A 430 11.24 17.35 31.73
C MET A 430 10.89 17.12 30.26
N ASP A 431 11.79 17.55 29.37
CA ASP A 431 11.59 17.53 27.92
C ASP A 431 12.72 16.80 27.22
N GLN A 432 12.39 15.68 26.58
CA GLN A 432 13.34 14.89 25.79
C GLN A 432 12.89 14.87 24.34
N THR A 433 13.74 15.33 23.44
CA THR A 433 13.51 15.27 21.99
C THR A 433 14.50 14.31 21.35
N LEU A 434 13.99 13.20 20.80
CA LEU A 434 14.81 12.19 20.14
C LEU A 434 14.80 12.40 18.62
N ARG A 435 16.00 12.37 18.05
CA ARG A 435 16.24 12.59 16.61
C ARG A 435 16.90 11.39 15.96
N ARG A 436 16.59 11.19 14.69
CA ARG A 436 17.25 10.20 13.82
C ARG A 436 18.64 10.71 13.40
N GLY A 437 19.42 9.84 12.77
CA GLY A 437 20.73 10.21 12.21
C GLY A 437 20.67 11.27 11.10
N ASP A 438 19.49 11.52 10.50
CA ASP A 438 19.26 12.59 9.53
C ASP A 438 18.78 13.92 10.16
N GLY A 439 18.68 13.97 11.49
CA GLY A 439 18.23 15.14 12.26
C GLY A 439 16.72 15.28 12.43
N SER A 440 15.91 14.45 11.77
CA SER A 440 14.45 14.46 11.93
C SER A 440 14.02 13.98 13.32
N ILE A 441 13.01 14.61 13.90
CA ILE A 441 12.44 14.24 15.20
C ILE A 441 11.53 13.03 15.01
N PHE A 442 11.63 12.03 15.89
CA PHE A 442 10.73 10.88 15.87
C PHE A 442 9.93 10.68 17.16
N LEU A 443 10.36 11.29 18.26
CA LEU A 443 9.65 11.29 19.54
C LEU A 443 10.00 12.55 20.33
N THR A 444 8.97 13.19 20.89
CA THR A 444 9.12 14.15 21.99
C THR A 444 8.43 13.62 23.23
N LEU A 445 9.11 13.66 24.37
CA LEU A 445 8.58 13.31 25.68
C LEU A 445 8.56 14.58 26.52
N HIS A 446 7.40 14.93 27.08
CA HIS A 446 7.23 16.08 27.97
C HIS A 446 6.53 15.62 29.26
N TYR A 447 7.18 15.78 30.41
CA TYR A 447 6.56 15.52 31.71
C TYR A 447 5.66 16.70 32.10
N HIS A 448 4.38 16.43 32.35
CA HIS A 448 3.39 17.45 32.73
C HIS A 448 3.21 17.46 34.27
N PRO A 449 3.76 18.45 35.01
CA PRO A 449 3.78 18.41 36.47
C PRO A 449 2.40 18.54 37.12
N ALA A 450 1.50 19.31 36.51
CA ALA A 450 0.17 19.56 37.06
C ALA A 450 -0.72 18.31 37.04
N ASP A 451 -0.66 17.53 35.95
CA ASP A 451 -1.48 16.33 35.76
C ASP A 451 -0.74 15.03 36.12
N ASN A 452 0.57 15.12 36.42
CA ASN A 452 1.47 14.01 36.73
C ASN A 452 1.44 12.86 35.69
N TRP A 453 1.57 13.21 34.40
CA TRP A 453 1.79 12.26 33.31
C TRP A 453 3.03 12.60 32.49
N VAL A 454 3.55 11.63 31.75
CA VAL A 454 4.44 11.90 30.61
C VAL A 454 3.61 11.93 29.34
N HIS A 455 3.76 12.97 28.52
CA HIS A 455 3.21 13.04 27.17
C HIS A 455 4.27 12.60 26.17
N ALA A 456 4.04 11.50 25.48
CA ALA A 456 4.90 10.95 24.44
C ALA A 456 4.26 11.18 23.08
N HIS A 457 4.84 12.06 22.26
CA HIS A 457 4.34 12.35 20.91
C HIS A 457 5.27 11.77 19.85
N TRP A 458 4.78 10.76 19.16
CA TRP A 458 5.51 10.03 18.13
C TRP A 458 5.24 10.62 16.74
N THR A 459 6.30 10.85 15.97
CA THR A 459 6.20 11.47 14.64
C THR A 459 6.84 10.59 13.57
N GLY A 460 6.15 10.46 12.43
CA GLY A 460 6.65 9.75 11.26
C GLY A 460 6.69 8.23 11.41
N ARG A 461 7.60 7.57 10.68
CA ARG A 461 7.72 6.11 10.62
C ARG A 461 8.59 5.55 11.73
N GLN A 462 8.10 4.62 12.54
CA GLN A 462 8.90 4.02 13.60
C GLN A 462 9.59 2.72 13.16
N THR A 463 10.80 2.49 13.69
CA THR A 463 11.56 1.25 13.57
C THR A 463 11.71 0.63 14.95
N LEU A 464 12.07 -0.65 15.03
CA LEU A 464 12.37 -1.29 16.32
C LEU A 464 13.37 -0.46 17.14
N SER A 465 14.44 0.05 16.51
CA SER A 465 15.44 0.88 17.18
C SER A 465 14.89 2.19 17.75
N THR A 466 14.00 2.88 17.04
CA THR A 466 13.44 4.15 17.54
C THR A 466 12.43 3.92 18.65
N VAL A 467 11.63 2.84 18.56
CA VAL A 467 10.74 2.43 19.65
C VAL A 467 11.53 2.03 20.89
N MET A 468 12.61 1.26 20.73
CA MET A 468 13.49 0.88 21.83
C MET A 468 14.11 2.11 22.51
N SER A 469 14.68 3.03 21.71
CA SER A 469 15.26 4.26 22.24
C SER A 469 14.22 5.08 23.00
N GLY A 470 13.04 5.32 22.41
CA GLY A 470 11.99 6.11 23.05
C GLY A 470 11.42 5.45 24.31
N GLY A 471 11.19 4.14 24.27
CA GLY A 471 10.70 3.37 25.42
C GLY A 471 11.68 3.38 26.59
N LEU A 472 12.99 3.24 26.33
CA LEU A 472 14.02 3.31 27.37
C LEU A 472 14.21 4.73 27.91
N THR A 473 14.17 5.76 27.06
CA THR A 473 14.19 7.16 27.52
C THR A 473 13.01 7.46 28.44
N HIS A 474 11.80 7.00 28.08
CA HIS A 474 10.64 7.15 28.94
C HIS A 474 10.79 6.39 30.28
N LEU A 475 11.34 5.18 30.25
CA LEU A 475 11.63 4.42 31.47
C LEU A 475 12.58 5.17 32.41
N ASP A 476 13.62 5.79 31.86
CA ASP A 476 14.57 6.58 32.63
C ASP A 476 13.94 7.85 33.21
N MET A 477 13.02 8.49 32.49
CA MET A 477 12.23 9.61 33.02
C MET A 477 11.40 9.19 34.23
N ILE A 478 10.68 8.07 34.16
CA ILE A 478 9.86 7.57 35.29
C ILE A 478 10.74 7.19 36.49
N ARG A 479 11.91 6.59 36.26
CA ARG A 479 12.85 6.23 37.34
C ARG A 479 13.39 7.45 38.08
N GLN A 480 13.59 8.57 37.38
CA GLN A 480 14.02 9.82 37.99
C GLN A 480 12.87 10.53 38.70
N ARG A 481 11.69 10.55 38.09
CA ARG A 481 10.48 11.15 38.64
C ARG A 481 9.29 10.19 38.49
N PRO A 482 8.93 9.48 39.58
CA PRO A 482 7.85 8.50 39.54
C PRO A 482 6.56 9.10 39.00
N CYS A 483 6.01 8.46 37.98
CA CYS A 483 4.83 8.89 37.25
C CYS A 483 4.03 7.65 36.85
N ALA A 484 2.76 7.60 37.27
CA ALA A 484 1.91 6.43 37.03
C ALA A 484 1.20 6.47 35.66
N LYS A 485 1.29 7.59 34.93
CA LYS A 485 0.43 7.90 33.80
C LYS A 485 1.21 8.28 32.55
N LEU A 486 0.81 7.71 31.41
CA LEU A 486 1.36 8.02 30.09
C LEU A 486 0.25 8.44 29.15
N LEU A 487 0.39 9.62 28.56
CA LEU A 487 -0.37 10.06 27.40
C LEU A 487 0.47 9.77 26.15
N ASN A 488 0.08 8.76 25.37
CA ASN A 488 0.85 8.28 24.24
C ASN A 488 0.18 8.69 22.92
N ASP A 489 0.69 9.75 22.29
CA ASP A 489 0.16 10.38 21.10
C ASP A 489 0.80 9.83 19.82
N HIS A 490 -0.02 9.22 18.98
CA HIS A 490 0.38 8.64 17.70
C HIS A 490 -0.31 9.32 16.51
N ARG A 491 -0.90 10.51 16.66
CA ARG A 491 -1.64 11.16 15.56
C ARG A 491 -0.79 11.42 14.32
N ASP A 492 0.52 11.65 14.50
CA ASP A 492 1.47 11.91 13.42
C ASP A 492 2.31 10.67 13.02
N LEU A 493 1.93 9.48 13.47
CA LEU A 493 2.55 8.24 13.03
C LEU A 493 2.12 7.86 11.61
N VAL A 494 3.08 7.32 10.85
CA VAL A 494 2.86 6.86 9.49
C VAL A 494 3.31 5.41 9.37
N GLY A 495 2.41 4.51 8.92
CA GLY A 495 2.73 3.11 8.65
C GLY A 495 2.78 2.22 9.90
N THR A 496 3.13 0.95 9.67
CA THR A 496 3.12 -0.08 10.73
C THR A 496 4.39 -0.07 11.60
N PHE A 497 4.24 -0.53 12.84
CA PHE A 497 5.36 -0.79 13.76
C PHE A 497 5.19 -2.11 14.56
N LEU A 498 4.41 -3.08 14.04
CA LEU A 498 4.16 -4.37 14.69
C LEU A 498 5.41 -5.12 15.16
N GLU A 499 6.52 -5.01 14.43
CA GLU A 499 7.78 -5.66 14.80
C GLU A 499 8.30 -5.22 16.18
N ALA A 500 7.92 -4.02 16.64
CA ALA A 500 8.29 -3.53 17.95
C ALA A 500 7.38 -4.04 19.07
N ASN A 501 6.17 -4.51 18.77
CA ASN A 501 5.20 -4.94 19.79
C ASN A 501 5.71 -6.13 20.61
N ASP A 502 6.47 -7.06 20.00
CA ASP A 502 7.09 -8.17 20.72
C ASP A 502 8.07 -7.66 21.79
N TRP A 503 8.91 -6.69 21.42
CA TRP A 503 9.85 -6.08 22.37
C TRP A 503 9.12 -5.26 23.44
N ILE A 504 8.08 -4.50 23.06
CA ILE A 504 7.30 -3.71 24.03
C ILE A 504 6.70 -4.67 25.07
N GLN A 505 6.02 -5.73 24.63
CA GLN A 505 5.38 -6.69 25.51
C GLN A 505 6.38 -7.44 26.41
N GLN A 506 7.48 -7.93 25.85
CA GLN A 506 8.40 -8.83 26.56
C GLN A 506 9.45 -8.10 27.41
N VAL A 507 9.81 -6.87 27.03
CA VAL A 507 10.92 -6.13 27.64
C VAL A 507 10.44 -4.84 28.29
N TRP A 508 9.78 -3.97 27.53
CA TRP A 508 9.43 -2.63 28.04
C TRP A 508 8.32 -2.67 29.09
N THR A 509 7.24 -3.40 28.85
CA THR A 509 6.07 -3.47 29.74
C THR A 509 6.44 -3.94 31.15
N PRO A 510 7.20 -5.04 31.36
CA PRO A 510 7.63 -5.43 32.70
C PRO A 510 8.49 -4.36 33.40
N LEU A 511 9.38 -3.71 32.66
CA LEU A 511 10.28 -2.69 33.21
C LEU A 511 9.52 -1.42 33.63
N ILE A 512 8.57 -0.96 32.81
CA ILE A 512 7.83 0.28 33.06
C ILE A 512 6.79 0.12 34.18
N ILE A 513 6.17 -1.06 34.30
CA ILE A 513 5.29 -1.42 35.43
C ILE A 513 6.08 -1.40 36.74
N ALA A 514 7.27 -2.01 36.74
CA ALA A 514 8.16 -2.02 37.90
C ALA A 514 8.64 -0.61 38.28
N ALA A 515 8.76 0.29 37.30
CA ALA A 515 9.08 1.70 37.54
C ALA A 515 7.89 2.53 38.06
N GLY A 516 6.66 2.01 38.00
CA GLY A 516 5.48 2.61 38.62
C GLY A 516 4.36 3.01 37.66
N LEU A 517 4.49 2.77 36.35
CA LEU A 517 3.41 3.06 35.39
C LEU A 517 2.20 2.15 35.63
N ARG A 518 1.00 2.71 35.51
CA ARG A 518 -0.29 2.01 35.70
C ARG A 518 -1.25 2.26 34.55
N SER A 519 -1.38 3.51 34.12
CA SER A 519 -2.41 3.93 33.15
C SER A 519 -1.81 4.53 31.89
N ILE A 520 -2.34 4.13 30.73
CA ILE A 520 -1.93 4.59 29.41
C ILE A 520 -3.16 5.06 28.62
N GLY A 521 -3.22 6.36 28.35
CA GLY A 521 -4.15 6.94 27.40
C GLY A 521 -3.49 6.98 26.03
N GLN A 522 -3.95 6.16 25.09
CA GLN A 522 -3.33 6.03 23.78
C GLN A 522 -4.16 6.72 22.70
N VAL A 523 -3.65 7.81 22.14
CA VAL A 523 -4.30 8.51 21.02
C VAL A 523 -3.87 7.86 19.72
N VAL A 524 -4.82 7.33 18.94
CA VAL A 524 -4.54 6.55 17.73
C VAL A 524 -4.28 7.44 16.50
N SER A 525 -3.45 6.94 15.59
CA SER A 525 -3.26 7.57 14.28
C SER A 525 -4.54 7.46 13.43
N PRO A 526 -4.83 8.42 12.52
CA PRO A 526 -5.83 8.25 11.48
C PRO A 526 -5.40 7.24 10.38
N ASP A 527 -4.12 6.85 10.35
CA ASP A 527 -3.60 5.83 9.41
C ASP A 527 -4.00 4.41 9.85
N VAL A 528 -4.68 3.67 8.97
CA VAL A 528 -5.19 2.30 9.23
C VAL A 528 -4.07 1.34 9.67
N PHE A 529 -2.87 1.50 9.10
CA PHE A 529 -1.72 0.67 9.44
C PHE A 529 -1.13 0.98 10.82
N GLY A 530 -1.14 2.26 11.21
CA GLY A 530 -0.83 2.70 12.57
C GLY A 530 -1.82 2.16 13.61
N GLN A 531 -3.12 2.26 13.33
CA GLN A 531 -4.18 1.72 14.21
C GLN A 531 -4.01 0.22 14.45
N PHE A 532 -3.74 -0.56 13.40
CA PHE A 532 -3.53 -2.00 13.51
C PHE A 532 -2.39 -2.37 14.47
N SER A 533 -1.29 -1.60 14.44
CA SER A 533 -0.14 -1.83 15.33
C SER A 533 -0.49 -1.54 16.80
N ILE A 534 -1.32 -0.52 17.03
CA ILE A 534 -1.78 -0.11 18.37
C ILE A 534 -2.78 -1.12 18.96
N GLU A 535 -3.77 -1.54 18.19
CA GLU A 535 -4.76 -2.52 18.63
C GLU A 535 -4.11 -3.88 18.95
N ASP A 536 -3.13 -4.29 18.14
CA ASP A 536 -2.31 -5.48 18.44
C ASP A 536 -1.58 -5.34 19.78
N LEU A 537 -0.97 -4.17 20.05
CA LEU A 537 -0.30 -3.92 21.31
C LEU A 537 -1.28 -3.93 22.50
N GLN A 538 -2.43 -3.27 22.38
CA GLN A 538 -3.45 -3.27 23.44
C GLN A 538 -3.84 -4.69 23.82
N ARG A 539 -4.14 -5.56 22.84
CA ARG A 539 -4.48 -6.97 23.11
C ARG A 539 -3.40 -7.75 23.87
N ARG A 540 -2.13 -7.35 23.73
CA ARG A 540 -1.00 -8.01 24.37
C ARG A 540 -0.77 -7.56 25.81
N ILE A 541 -1.09 -6.30 26.14
CA ILE A 541 -0.70 -5.68 27.42
C ILE A 541 -1.85 -5.14 28.27
N SER A 542 -3.09 -5.12 27.76
CA SER A 542 -4.27 -4.61 28.48
C SER A 542 -4.57 -5.34 29.79
N ASN A 543 -4.09 -6.57 29.96
CA ASN A 543 -4.27 -7.34 31.20
C ASN A 543 -3.23 -6.95 32.28
N GLN A 544 -2.25 -6.12 31.94
CA GLN A 544 -1.15 -5.73 32.84
C GLN A 544 -1.12 -4.23 33.15
N LEU A 545 -1.74 -3.41 32.29
CA LEU A 545 -1.82 -1.95 32.39
C LEU A 545 -3.22 -1.50 32.00
N ASP A 546 -3.72 -0.46 32.66
CA ASP A 546 -4.98 0.20 32.29
C ASP A 546 -4.75 0.99 31.01
N LEU A 547 -5.01 0.36 29.86
CA LEU A 547 -4.75 0.93 28.54
C LEU A 547 -6.04 1.09 27.74
N TYR A 548 -6.35 2.35 27.42
CA TYR A 548 -7.51 2.72 26.62
C TYR A 548 -7.11 3.50 25.36
N LEU A 549 -7.81 3.21 24.26
CA LEU A 549 -7.60 3.87 22.97
C LEU A 549 -8.57 5.03 22.81
N PHE A 550 -8.08 6.14 22.28
CA PHE A 550 -8.86 7.35 22.03
C PHE A 550 -8.58 7.88 20.62
N GLU A 551 -9.61 8.35 19.93
CA GLU A 551 -9.47 9.07 18.66
C GLU A 551 -9.11 10.54 18.88
N ASP A 552 -9.47 11.08 20.05
CA ASP A 552 -9.33 12.48 20.40
C ASP A 552 -8.40 12.67 21.62
N MET A 553 -7.57 13.71 21.53
CA MET A 553 -6.60 14.06 22.57
C MET A 553 -7.28 14.52 23.86
N HIS A 554 -8.35 15.31 23.75
CA HIS A 554 -9.04 15.84 24.91
C HIS A 554 -9.76 14.72 25.69
N ALA A 555 -10.34 13.75 24.99
CA ALA A 555 -10.92 12.55 25.61
C ALA A 555 -9.86 11.74 26.38
N ALA A 556 -8.69 11.51 25.79
CA ALA A 556 -7.59 10.79 26.44
C ALA A 556 -7.09 11.51 27.71
N GLN A 557 -6.92 12.84 27.63
CA GLN A 557 -6.52 13.67 28.77
C GLN A 557 -7.56 13.65 29.89
N THR A 558 -8.85 13.75 29.55
CA THR A 558 -9.94 13.70 30.54
C THR A 558 -9.95 12.38 31.28
N TRP A 559 -9.80 11.27 30.54
CA TRP A 559 -9.72 9.93 31.14
C TRP A 559 -8.49 9.77 32.04
N LEU A 560 -7.31 10.22 31.60
CA LEU A 560 -6.08 10.16 32.40
C LEU A 560 -6.12 11.03 33.67
N ARG A 561 -6.88 12.13 33.68
CA ARG A 561 -7.10 12.92 34.91
C ARG A 561 -7.99 12.20 35.92
N ALA A 562 -8.86 11.30 35.45
CA ALA A 562 -9.73 10.48 36.29
C ALA A 562 -9.06 9.20 36.82
N GLN A 563 -7.86 8.85 36.31
CA GLN A 563 -6.99 7.80 36.86
C GLN A 563 -6.08 8.37 37.95
#